data_AF-A0A355QEP6-F1
#
_entry.id   AF-A0A355QEP6-F1
#
_cell.length_a   1.000
_cell.length_b   1.000
_cell.length_c   1.000
_cell.angle_alpha   90.00
_cell.angle_beta   90.00
_cell.angle_gamma   90.00
#
_symmetry.space_group_name_H-M   'P 1'
#
loop_
_entity.id
_entity.type
_entity.pdbx_description
1 polymer ?
#
loop_
_entity_poly.entity_id
_entity_poly.type
_entity_poly.pdbx_seq_one_letter_code
_entity_poly.pdbx_strand_id
1 'polypeptide(L)'
;WNCHVHTDDIGAAVEAGIAVGRPHRIRISDLLEEAEEQAWVREQIGGDEPEGEPVSCAVVAVANGPGIVEIFRSLGVHRVVAGGQSMNPSTADLLAAVEAVPAGHVVILPNNGNIVAVAEQVDAQTDKTVRVVRTKSITEGFSSLLEYDPEGTADANL
;
A
#
# COMPACT_ATOMS: atom_id res chain seq x y z
N TRP A 1 6.25 -27.40 -1.85
CA TRP A 1 6.54 -26.69 -3.11
C TRP A 1 5.31 -25.90 -3.50
N ASN A 2 5.47 -24.64 -3.88
CA ASN A 2 4.39 -23.82 -4.42
C ASN A 2 4.71 -23.59 -5.90
N CYS A 3 3.71 -23.78 -6.78
CA CYS A 3 3.84 -23.53 -8.21
C CYS A 3 2.89 -22.38 -8.57
N HIS A 4 3.37 -21.41 -9.34
CA HIS A 4 2.59 -20.28 -9.83
C HIS A 4 2.62 -20.32 -11.36
N VAL A 5 1.45 -20.23 -12.00
CA VAL A 5 1.30 -20.30 -13.46
C VAL A 5 0.33 -19.23 -13.91
N HIS A 6 0.72 -18.43 -14.89
CA HIS A 6 -0.17 -17.54 -15.63
C HIS A 6 -0.62 -18.26 -16.90
N THR A 7 -1.93 -18.39 -17.09
CA THR A 7 -2.52 -19.11 -18.23
C THR A 7 -3.94 -18.61 -18.48
N ASP A 8 -4.36 -18.62 -19.74
CA ASP A 8 -5.75 -18.38 -20.14
C ASP A 8 -6.58 -19.68 -20.11
N ASP A 9 -5.92 -20.84 -19.98
CA ASP A 9 -6.56 -22.15 -19.83
C ASP A 9 -6.23 -22.74 -18.45
N ILE A 10 -7.14 -22.48 -17.52
CA ILE A 10 -7.07 -22.95 -16.13
C ILE A 10 -7.15 -24.49 -16.08
N GLY A 11 -7.97 -25.09 -16.95
CA GLY A 11 -8.22 -26.53 -16.97
C GLY A 11 -6.94 -27.30 -17.26
N ALA A 12 -6.26 -26.94 -18.35
CA ALA A 12 -5.02 -27.60 -18.76
C ALA A 12 -3.92 -27.51 -17.68
N ALA A 13 -3.81 -26.36 -17.00
CA ALA A 13 -2.81 -26.18 -15.95
C ALA A 13 -3.08 -27.06 -14.71
N VAL A 14 -4.34 -27.19 -14.29
CA VAL A 14 -4.72 -28.07 -13.17
C VAL A 14 -4.55 -29.54 -13.56
N GLU A 15 -4.99 -29.93 -14.75
CA GLU A 15 -4.88 -31.30 -15.26
C GLU A 15 -3.43 -31.76 -15.38
N ALA A 16 -2.52 -30.90 -15.84
CA ALA A 16 -1.09 -31.21 -15.87
C ALA A 16 -0.54 -31.50 -14.48
N GLY A 17 -0.97 -30.74 -13.46
CA GLY A 17 -0.61 -30.99 -12.07
C GLY A 17 -1.16 -32.31 -11.51
N ILE A 18 -2.37 -32.70 -11.90
CA ILE A 18 -3.00 -33.98 -11.55
C ILE A 18 -2.28 -35.16 -12.23
N ALA A 19 -1.85 -35.00 -13.48
CA ALA A 19 -1.18 -36.06 -14.23
C ALA A 19 0.14 -36.52 -13.56
N VAL A 20 0.83 -35.60 -12.88
CA VAL A 20 2.12 -35.87 -12.22
C VAL A 20 2.03 -35.99 -10.70
N GLY A 21 0.89 -35.66 -10.09
CA GLY A 21 0.78 -35.59 -8.64
C GLY A 21 -0.64 -35.32 -8.11
N ARG A 22 -0.71 -34.86 -6.86
CA ARG A 22 -1.97 -34.54 -6.17
C ARG A 22 -1.94 -33.10 -5.68
N PRO A 23 -2.19 -32.11 -6.56
CA PRO A 23 -2.23 -30.71 -6.16
C PRO A 23 -3.32 -30.49 -5.09
N HIS A 24 -3.04 -29.65 -4.11
CA HIS A 24 -3.96 -29.29 -3.04
C HIS A 24 -3.86 -27.79 -2.76
N ARG A 25 -4.88 -27.19 -2.14
CA ARG A 25 -4.93 -25.73 -1.88
C ARG A 25 -4.75 -24.90 -3.16
N ILE A 26 -5.41 -25.32 -4.24
CA ILE A 26 -5.41 -24.62 -5.53
C ILE A 26 -6.19 -23.32 -5.36
N ARG A 27 -5.57 -22.19 -5.73
CA ARG A 27 -6.21 -20.89 -5.84
C ARG A 27 -6.10 -20.43 -7.28
N ILE A 28 -7.22 -20.03 -7.86
CA ILE A 28 -7.31 -19.46 -9.20
C ILE A 28 -7.82 -18.03 -9.01
N SER A 29 -7.25 -17.09 -9.75
CA SER A 29 -7.60 -15.67 -9.67
C SER A 29 -7.59 -15.11 -11.09
N ASP A 30 -8.62 -14.32 -11.42
CA ASP A 30 -8.71 -13.63 -12.69
C ASP A 30 -7.90 -12.32 -12.59
N LEU A 31 -6.84 -12.23 -13.40
CA LEU A 31 -5.94 -11.09 -13.36
C LEU A 31 -6.52 -9.86 -14.06
N LEU A 32 -7.48 -10.04 -14.98
CA LEU A 32 -8.18 -8.93 -15.64
C LEU A 32 -9.15 -8.29 -14.65
N GLU A 33 -9.97 -9.10 -13.98
CA GLU A 33 -10.88 -8.63 -12.93
C GLU A 33 -10.10 -7.95 -11.79
N GLU A 34 -9.00 -8.56 -11.34
CA GLU A 34 -8.14 -7.96 -10.31
C GLU A 34 -7.53 -6.63 -10.78
N ALA A 35 -7.11 -6.53 -12.04
CA ALA A 35 -6.59 -5.27 -12.60
C ALA A 35 -7.68 -4.20 -12.75
N GLU A 36 -8.91 -4.57 -13.11
CA GLU A 36 -10.06 -3.67 -13.18
C GLU A 36 -10.47 -3.16 -11.80
N GLU A 37 -10.54 -4.03 -10.80
CA GLU A 37 -10.77 -3.65 -9.40
C GLU A 37 -9.65 -2.71 -8.90
N GLN A 38 -8.39 -3.01 -9.23
CA GLN A 38 -7.26 -2.14 -8.91
C GLN A 38 -7.38 -0.77 -9.57
N ALA A 39 -7.79 -0.71 -10.84
CA ALA A 39 -7.97 0.55 -11.55
C ALA A 39 -9.13 1.36 -10.96
N TRP A 40 -10.27 0.71 -10.66
CA TRP A 40 -11.44 1.36 -10.07
C TRP A 40 -11.14 1.90 -8.66
N VAL A 41 -10.45 1.13 -7.81
CA VAL A 41 -10.03 1.59 -6.48
C VAL A 41 -9.03 2.75 -6.61
N ARG A 42 -8.08 2.69 -7.55
CA ARG A 42 -7.15 3.80 -7.83
C ARG A 42 -7.88 5.06 -8.29
N GLU A 43 -8.95 4.94 -9.07
CA GLU A 43 -9.77 6.07 -9.53
C GLU A 43 -10.59 6.67 -8.37
N GLN A 44 -11.17 5.84 -7.49
CA GLN A 44 -11.92 6.34 -6.32
C GLN A 44 -11.05 6.98 -5.24
N ILE A 45 -9.81 6.51 -5.09
CA ILE A 45 -8.83 7.08 -4.15
C ILE A 45 -8.05 8.24 -4.81
N GLY A 46 -7.98 8.23 -6.15
CA GLY A 46 -7.38 9.25 -7.00
C GLY A 46 -8.25 10.49 -7.12
N GLY A 47 -8.22 11.34 -6.10
CA GLY A 47 -8.90 12.63 -6.08
C GLY A 47 -8.21 13.60 -5.12
N ASP A 48 -7.62 14.62 -5.75
CA ASP A 48 -7.13 15.93 -5.33
C ASP A 48 -5.93 16.12 -4.38
N GLU A 49 -5.36 17.30 -4.62
CA GLU A 49 -4.13 17.96 -4.17
C GLU A 49 -3.79 17.76 -2.69
N PRO A 50 -2.53 17.98 -2.27
CA PRO A 50 -2.18 17.99 -0.85
C PRO A 50 -3.03 19.03 -0.10
N GLU A 51 -4.17 18.61 0.45
CA GLU A 51 -4.96 19.39 1.38
C GLU A 51 -4.27 19.34 2.74
N GLY A 52 -3.58 20.43 3.08
CA GLY A 52 -2.93 20.59 4.36
C GLY A 52 -2.01 21.81 4.36
N GLU A 53 -1.81 22.39 5.54
CA GLU A 53 -0.73 23.36 5.74
C GLU A 53 0.62 22.70 5.45
N PRO A 54 1.64 23.45 5.00
CA PRO A 54 2.98 22.90 4.82
C PRO A 54 3.49 22.31 6.15
N VAL A 55 3.76 21.01 6.17
CA VAL A 55 4.29 20.30 7.32
C VAL A 55 5.78 19.95 7.14
N SER A 56 6.49 19.79 8.25
CA SER A 56 7.88 19.32 8.25
C SER A 56 7.98 17.84 7.91
N CYS A 57 7.03 17.05 8.43
CA CYS A 57 6.89 15.62 8.18
C CYS A 57 5.50 15.33 7.63
N ALA A 58 5.38 14.67 6.47
CA ALA A 58 4.09 14.27 5.91
C ALA A 58 3.83 12.77 6.15
N VAL A 59 2.56 12.36 6.11
CA VAL A 59 2.19 10.95 6.25
C VAL A 59 1.57 10.42 4.95
N VAL A 60 2.06 9.26 4.51
CA VAL A 60 1.51 8.47 3.41
C VAL A 60 0.98 7.16 3.97
N ALA A 61 -0.32 6.89 3.83
CA ALA A 61 -0.93 5.64 4.31
C ALA A 61 -1.36 4.76 3.14
N VAL A 62 -1.32 3.44 3.31
CA VAL A 62 -1.97 2.51 2.39
C VAL A 62 -3.33 2.10 2.94
N ALA A 63 -4.38 2.25 2.13
CA ALA A 63 -5.72 1.85 2.52
C ALA A 63 -6.61 1.55 1.32
N ASN A 64 -7.72 0.85 1.58
CA ASN A 64 -8.78 0.59 0.60
C ASN A 64 -10.12 0.96 1.23
N GLY A 65 -11.01 1.52 0.43
CA GLY A 65 -12.38 1.88 0.81
C GLY A 65 -12.51 3.38 1.13
N PRO A 66 -13.49 4.08 0.52
CA PRO A 66 -13.59 5.54 0.61
C PRO A 66 -13.75 6.06 2.04
N GLY A 67 -14.53 5.36 2.89
CA GLY A 67 -14.71 5.77 4.28
C GLY A 67 -13.44 5.64 5.13
N ILE A 68 -12.57 4.68 4.84
CA ILE A 68 -11.27 4.54 5.54
C ILE A 68 -10.32 5.66 5.09
N VAL A 69 -10.32 5.97 3.80
CA VAL A 69 -9.53 7.08 3.24
C VAL A 69 -9.94 8.42 3.85
N GLU A 70 -11.25 8.67 4.00
CA GLU A 70 -11.78 9.87 4.63
C GLU A 70 -11.31 10.02 6.08
N ILE A 71 -11.34 8.92 6.85
CA ILE A 71 -10.83 8.93 8.24
C ILE A 71 -9.32 9.23 8.26
N PHE A 72 -8.52 8.60 7.41
CA PHE A 72 -7.08 8.90 7.35
C PHE A 72 -6.80 10.36 7.02
N ARG A 73 -7.53 10.94 6.05
CA ARG A 73 -7.42 12.37 5.74
C ARG A 73 -7.77 13.23 6.95
N SER A 74 -8.84 12.90 7.68
CA SER A 74 -9.24 13.64 8.89
C SER A 74 -8.21 13.56 10.03
N LEU A 75 -7.33 12.55 10.03
CA LEU A 75 -6.26 12.35 11.01
C LEU A 75 -4.91 12.93 10.55
N GLY A 76 -4.88 13.71 9.46
CA GLY A 76 -3.67 14.38 8.99
C GLY A 76 -2.80 13.55 8.04
N VAL A 77 -3.34 12.48 7.46
CA VAL A 77 -2.66 11.77 6.36
C VAL A 77 -2.74 12.61 5.09
N HIS A 78 -1.57 12.91 4.52
CA HIS A 78 -1.44 13.80 3.37
C HIS A 78 -1.70 13.09 2.06
N ARG A 79 -1.37 11.79 1.99
CA ARG A 79 -1.66 10.98 0.81
C ARG A 79 -2.05 9.58 1.18
N VAL A 80 -3.06 9.05 0.50
CA VAL A 80 -3.47 7.66 0.63
C VAL A 80 -3.21 6.93 -0.67
N VAL A 81 -2.48 5.83 -0.58
CA VAL A 81 -2.24 4.92 -1.69
C VAL A 81 -3.25 3.79 -1.62
N ALA A 82 -3.87 3.50 -2.76
CA ALA A 82 -4.73 2.35 -2.92
C ALA A 82 -3.99 1.06 -2.56
N GLY A 83 -4.48 0.35 -1.55
CA GLY A 83 -3.96 -0.98 -1.22
C GLY A 83 -4.73 -1.66 -0.08
N GLY A 84 -4.60 -2.97 0.01
CA GLY A 84 -5.33 -3.82 0.94
C GLY A 84 -4.73 -5.21 1.02
N GLN A 85 -5.39 -6.15 1.70
CA GLN A 85 -4.83 -7.49 1.95
C GLN A 85 -4.52 -8.28 0.67
N SER A 86 -5.31 -8.07 -0.39
CA SER A 86 -5.10 -8.66 -1.72
C SER A 86 -4.44 -7.70 -2.72
N MET A 87 -4.40 -6.40 -2.42
CA MET A 87 -3.95 -5.36 -3.33
C MET A 87 -2.67 -4.72 -2.78
N ASN A 88 -1.51 -5.21 -3.21
CA ASN A 88 -0.22 -4.70 -2.75
C ASN A 88 0.29 -3.64 -3.75
N PRO A 89 0.41 -2.36 -3.36
CA PRO A 89 1.01 -1.34 -4.21
C PRO A 89 2.48 -1.68 -4.49
N SER A 90 2.95 -1.29 -5.67
CA SER A 90 4.36 -1.45 -6.04
C SER A 90 5.23 -0.43 -5.30
N THR A 91 6.55 -0.66 -5.26
CA THR A 91 7.50 0.35 -4.75
C THR A 91 7.39 1.66 -5.52
N ALA A 92 7.11 1.60 -6.82
CA ALA A 92 6.92 2.78 -7.67
C ALA A 92 5.65 3.57 -7.29
N ASP A 93 4.56 2.89 -6.94
CA ASP A 93 3.33 3.54 -6.49
C ASP A 93 3.57 4.28 -5.15
N LEU A 94 4.26 3.66 -4.20
CA LEU A 94 4.62 4.28 -2.92
C LEU A 94 5.60 5.45 -3.11
N LEU A 95 6.60 5.29 -3.97
CA LEU A 95 7.56 6.35 -4.29
C LEU A 95 6.85 7.56 -4.92
N ALA A 96 5.96 7.33 -5.89
CA ALA A 96 5.16 8.41 -6.48
C ALA A 96 4.28 9.10 -5.43
N ALA A 97 3.81 8.36 -4.42
CA ALA A 97 3.06 8.93 -3.30
C ALA A 97 3.91 9.84 -2.41
N VAL A 98 5.11 9.38 -2.05
CA VAL A 98 6.10 10.12 -1.28
C VAL A 98 6.60 11.36 -2.04
N GLU A 99 6.80 11.27 -3.34
CA GLU A 99 7.29 12.41 -4.13
C GLU A 99 6.24 13.52 -4.26
N ALA A 100 4.97 13.15 -4.31
CA ALA A 100 3.88 14.11 -4.45
C ALA A 100 3.60 14.95 -3.18
N VAL A 101 4.06 14.52 -2.00
CA VAL A 101 3.89 15.32 -0.77
C VAL A 101 4.99 16.39 -0.68
N PRO A 102 4.67 17.64 -0.26
CA PRO A 102 5.63 18.73 -0.27
C PRO A 102 6.70 18.67 0.85
N ALA A 103 6.55 17.78 1.83
CA ALA A 103 7.45 17.67 2.98
C ALA A 103 8.77 16.95 2.65
N GLY A 104 9.86 17.36 3.32
CA GLY A 104 11.17 16.71 3.21
C GLY A 104 11.33 15.45 4.06
N HIS A 105 10.51 15.31 5.11
CA HIS A 105 10.37 14.10 5.90
C HIS A 105 9.04 13.43 5.58
N VAL A 106 9.03 12.10 5.46
CA VAL A 106 7.80 11.34 5.18
C VAL A 106 7.75 10.08 6.02
N VAL A 107 6.59 9.83 6.64
CA VAL A 107 6.27 8.58 7.31
C VAL A 107 5.31 7.77 6.45
N ILE A 108 5.63 6.50 6.21
CA ILE A 108 4.75 5.56 5.52
C ILE A 108 4.06 4.66 6.55
N LEU A 109 2.73 4.52 6.42
CA LEU A 109 1.90 3.57 7.16
C LEU A 109 1.44 2.44 6.20
N PRO A 110 2.11 1.28 6.16
CA PRO A 110 1.81 0.21 5.21
C PRO A 110 0.44 -0.44 5.45
N ASN A 111 -0.02 -0.51 6.71
CA ASN A 111 -1.30 -1.08 7.14
C ASN A 111 -1.59 -2.52 6.64
N ASN A 112 -0.58 -3.20 6.14
CA ASN A 112 -0.58 -4.56 5.63
C ASN A 112 0.84 -5.10 5.73
N GLY A 113 1.01 -6.22 6.43
CA GLY A 113 2.32 -6.85 6.65
C GLY A 113 3.07 -7.22 5.36
N ASN A 114 2.37 -7.45 4.25
CA ASN A 114 2.99 -7.75 2.96
C ASN A 114 3.62 -6.52 2.29
N ILE A 115 3.24 -5.31 2.71
CA ILE A 115 3.71 -4.05 2.13
C ILE A 115 4.93 -3.51 2.87
N VAL A 116 5.14 -3.89 4.14
CA VAL A 116 6.22 -3.36 4.99
C VAL A 116 7.59 -3.45 4.32
N ALA A 117 7.94 -4.61 3.76
CA ALA A 117 9.23 -4.81 3.12
C ALA A 117 9.42 -3.94 1.86
N VAL A 118 8.33 -3.66 1.13
CA VAL A 118 8.34 -2.80 -0.07
C VAL A 118 8.44 -1.33 0.34
N ALA A 119 7.72 -0.92 1.39
CA ALA A 119 7.76 0.43 1.92
C ALA A 119 9.16 0.81 2.44
N GLU A 120 9.87 -0.11 3.09
CA GLU A 120 11.23 0.12 3.59
C GLU A 120 12.25 0.41 2.47
N GLN A 121 11.97 -0.02 1.24
CA GLN A 121 12.84 0.23 0.08
C GLN A 121 12.68 1.63 -0.50
N VAL A 122 11.65 2.39 -0.09
CA VAL A 122 11.36 3.71 -0.66
C VAL A 122 12.42 4.74 -0.25
N ASP A 123 12.93 4.68 0.99
CA ASP A 123 13.95 5.61 1.51
C ASP A 123 15.22 5.65 0.65
N ALA A 124 15.62 4.51 0.08
CA ALA A 124 16.81 4.42 -0.78
C ALA A 124 16.59 4.94 -2.22
N GLN A 125 15.37 5.36 -2.57
CA GLN A 125 14.96 5.74 -3.94
C GLN A 125 14.48 7.19 -4.05
N THR A 126 14.59 7.98 -2.99
CA THR A 126 14.23 9.39 -2.94
C THR A 126 15.31 10.19 -2.21
N ASP A 127 15.38 11.49 -2.48
CA ASP A 127 16.22 12.42 -1.72
C ASP A 127 15.56 12.86 -0.40
N LYS A 128 14.28 12.50 -0.19
CA LYS A 128 13.53 12.77 1.05
C LYS A 128 13.91 11.77 2.14
N THR A 129 13.76 12.15 3.40
CA THR A 129 13.94 11.21 4.52
C THR A 129 12.65 10.44 4.76
N VAL A 130 12.64 9.14 4.49
CA VAL A 130 11.45 8.29 4.60
C VAL A 130 11.62 7.29 5.73
N ARG A 131 10.60 7.19 6.60
CA ARG A 131 10.54 6.16 7.64
C ARG A 131 9.24 5.38 7.58
N VAL A 132 9.31 4.11 7.95
CA VAL A 132 8.17 3.20 7.91
C VAL A 132 7.80 2.82 9.32
N VAL A 133 6.61 3.26 9.76
CA VAL A 133 6.00 2.69 10.96
C VAL A 133 5.39 1.36 10.52
N ARG A 134 5.85 0.25 11.10
CA ARG A 134 5.56 -1.12 10.62
C ARG A 134 4.13 -1.59 10.94
N THR A 135 3.12 -0.80 10.60
CA THR A 135 1.71 -1.12 10.79
C THR A 135 1.29 -2.25 9.85
N LYS A 136 0.55 -3.22 10.40
CA LYS A 136 0.07 -4.42 9.69
C LYS A 136 -1.44 -4.42 9.46
N SER A 137 -2.14 -3.44 10.04
CA SER A 137 -3.59 -3.27 9.93
C SER A 137 -3.97 -1.79 9.91
N ILE A 138 -5.17 -1.48 9.40
CA ILE A 138 -5.73 -0.12 9.38
C ILE A 138 -5.85 0.45 10.81
N THR A 139 -6.24 -0.39 11.78
CA THR A 139 -6.35 0.01 13.18
C THR A 139 -5.01 0.39 13.80
N GLU A 140 -3.93 -0.31 13.45
CA GLU A 140 -2.58 0.10 13.87
C GLU A 140 -2.18 1.44 13.25
N GLY A 141 -2.55 1.67 11.98
CA GLY A 141 -2.36 2.97 11.30
C GLY A 141 -3.07 4.13 12.00
N PHE A 142 -4.30 3.93 12.46
CA PHE A 142 -4.99 4.95 13.26
C PHE A 142 -4.31 5.20 14.60
N SER A 143 -3.89 4.14 15.30
CA SER A 143 -3.17 4.28 16.56
C SER A 143 -1.87 5.05 16.41
N SER A 144 -1.10 4.82 15.33
CA SER A 144 0.15 5.54 15.10
C SER A 144 -0.06 7.05 14.86
N LEU A 145 -1.21 7.43 14.30
CA LEU A 145 -1.52 8.85 14.04
C LEU A 145 -1.89 9.63 15.30
N LEU A 146 -2.19 8.95 16.42
CA LEU A 146 -2.48 9.63 17.69
C LEU A 146 -1.23 10.25 18.34
N GLU A 147 -0.05 9.74 18.00
CA GLU A 147 1.25 10.20 18.53
C GLU A 147 2.08 10.93 17.48
N TYR A 148 1.50 11.15 16.28
CA TYR A 148 2.16 11.83 15.18
C TYR A 148 2.29 13.35 15.42
N ASP A 149 3.50 13.85 15.20
CA ASP A 149 3.88 15.25 15.24
C ASP A 149 4.23 15.77 13.82
N PRO A 150 3.39 16.63 13.21
CA PRO A 150 3.61 17.19 11.88
C PRO A 150 4.80 18.15 11.79
N GLU A 151 5.23 18.74 12.90
CA GLU A 151 6.38 19.66 12.95
C GLU A 151 7.71 18.93 13.17
N GLY A 152 7.66 17.64 13.56
CA GLY A 152 8.81 16.79 13.83
C GLY A 152 9.53 16.25 12.59
N THR A 153 10.55 15.42 12.82
CA THR A 153 11.24 14.67 11.76
C THR A 153 10.63 13.28 11.58
N ALA A 154 10.95 12.60 10.47
CA ALA A 154 10.52 11.22 10.26
C ALA A 154 11.05 10.25 11.35
N ASP A 155 12.26 10.47 11.87
CA ASP A 155 12.84 9.66 12.94
C ASP A 155 12.19 9.91 14.31
N ALA A 156 11.66 11.11 14.56
CA ALA A 156 10.94 11.43 15.80
C ALA A 156 9.51 10.84 15.83
N ASN A 157 8.96 10.53 14.65
CA ASN A 157 7.61 10.00 14.45
C ASN A 157 7.57 8.46 14.27
N LEU A 158 8.63 7.77 14.67
CA LEU A 158 8.86 6.34 14.41
C LEU A 158 8.49 5.42 15.58
#